data_AF-A0A256ZQD1-F1
#
_entry.id   AF-A0A256ZQD1-F1
#
_cell.length_a   1.000
_cell.length_b   1.000
_cell.length_c   1.000
_cell.angle_alpha   90.00
_cell.angle_beta   90.00
_cell.angle_gamma   90.00
#
_symmetry.space_group_name_H-M   'P 1'
#
loop_
_entity.id
_entity.type
_entity.pdbx_description
1 polymer ?
#
loop_
_entity_poly.entity_id
_entity_poly.type
_entity_poly.pdbx_seq_one_letter_code
_entity_poly.pdbx_strand_id
1 'polypeptide(L)' 'METLREKIKRLLIETKYPLSVEEIALSLGLDPRDKDLIYEHLKHIAKTIRRESQGKLVLYMLPPKCRNCGYI' A
#
# COMPACT_ATOMS: atom_id res chain seq x y z
N MET A 1 -11.50 -11.65 -13.62
CA MET A 1 -11.79 -10.32 -13.04
C MET A 1 -10.81 -10.10 -11.91
N GLU A 2 -10.05 -9.02 -11.93
CA GLU A 2 -9.04 -8.75 -10.90
C GLU A 2 -9.70 -8.22 -9.62
N THR A 3 -9.31 -8.76 -8.47
CA THR A 3 -9.78 -8.31 -7.15
C THR A 3 -9.15 -6.98 -6.76
N LEU A 4 -9.75 -6.24 -5.83
CA LEU A 4 -9.17 -4.99 -5.33
C LEU A 4 -7.74 -5.17 -4.78
N ARG A 5 -7.48 -6.28 -4.08
CA ARG A 5 -6.15 -6.59 -3.54
C ARG A 5 -5.11 -6.79 -4.64
N GLU A 6 -5.46 -7.44 -5.74
CA GLU A 6 -4.58 -7.63 -6.89
C GLU A 6 -4.30 -6.30 -7.59
N LYS A 7 -5.32 -5.45 -7.75
CA LYS A 7 -5.16 -4.09 -8.28
C LYS A 7 -4.17 -3.25 -7.44
N ILE A 8 -4.30 -3.27 -6.11
CA ILE A 8 -3.36 -2.59 -5.20
C ILE A 8 -1.95 -3.18 -5.34
N LYS A 9 -1.82 -4.51 -5.38
CA LYS A 9 -0.52 -5.19 -5.55
C LYS A 9 0.17 -4.75 -6.84
N ARG A 10 -0.55 -4.72 -7.97
CA ARG A 10 -0.02 -4.28 -9.26
C ARG A 10 0.42 -2.81 -9.21
N LEU A 11 -0.44 -1.93 -8.71
CA LEU A 11 -0.13 -0.49 -8.57
C LEU A 11 1.18 -0.24 -7.80
N LEU A 12 1.38 -0.96 -6.69
CA LEU A 12 2.57 -0.82 -5.85
C LEU A 12 3.85 -1.38 -6.49
N ILE A 13 3.75 -2.34 -7.41
CA ILE A 13 4.89 -2.88 -8.15
C ILE A 13 5.30 -1.94 -9.29
N GLU A 14 4.32 -1.28 -9.92
CA GLU A 14 4.55 -0.42 -11.09
C GLU A 14 4.97 1.01 -10.69
N THR A 15 4.62 1.47 -9.49
CA THR A 15 5.02 2.80 -9.01
C THR A 15 6.51 2.87 -8.68
N LYS A 16 7.14 4.01 -9.02
CA LYS A 16 8.55 4.28 -8.68
C LYS A 16 8.73 4.90 -7.29
N TYR A 17 7.67 5.46 -6.73
CA TYR A 17 7.70 6.16 -5.45
C TYR A 17 6.64 5.59 -4.49
N PRO A 18 6.90 5.61 -3.17
CA PRO A 18 5.90 5.22 -2.18
C PRO A 18 4.62 6.06 -2.34
N LEU A 19 3.48 5.38 -2.25
CA LEU A 19 2.17 6.02 -2.28
C LEU A 19 1.57 6.07 -0.88
N SER A 20 0.91 7.17 -0.56
CA SER A 20 -0.03 7.28 0.56
C SER A 20 -1.28 6.44 0.28
N VAL A 21 -2.05 6.18 1.34
CA VAL A 21 -3.29 5.41 1.21
C VAL A 21 -4.34 6.19 0.41
N GLU A 22 -4.36 7.51 0.55
CA GLU A 22 -5.21 8.41 -0.22
C GLU A 22 -4.86 8.37 -1.72
N GLU A 23 -3.57 8.37 -2.07
CA GLU A 23 -3.12 8.24 -3.47
C GLU A 23 -3.49 6.87 -4.07
N ILE A 24 -3.40 5.79 -3.28
CA ILE A 24 -3.84 4.46 -3.69
C ILE A 24 -5.36 4.47 -3.96
N ALA A 25 -6.16 5.07 -3.07
CA ALA A 25 -7.61 5.17 -3.23
C ALA A 25 -7.98 5.90 -4.53
N LEU A 26 -7.41 7.09 -4.73
CA LEU A 26 -7.64 7.92 -5.91
C LEU A 26 -7.23 7.21 -7.20
N SER A 27 -6.07 6.53 -7.20
CA SER A 27 -5.58 5.77 -8.36
C SER A 27 -6.48 4.61 -8.75
N LEU A 28 -7.29 4.10 -7.82
CA LEU A 28 -8.20 2.97 -8.02
C LEU A 28 -9.67 3.39 -8.16
N GLY A 29 -9.96 4.70 -8.17
CA GLY A 29 -11.32 5.24 -8.25
C GLY A 29 -12.16 4.95 -7.01
N LEU A 30 -11.53 4.77 -5.85
CA LEU A 30 -12.20 4.58 -4.57
C LEU A 30 -12.40 5.92 -3.85
N ASP A 31 -13.31 5.95 -2.88
CA ASP A 31 -13.46 7.09 -1.97
C ASP A 31 -12.21 7.17 -1.05
N PRO A 32 -11.48 8.29 -1.02
CA PRO A 32 -10.34 8.46 -0.12
C PRO A 32 -10.68 8.30 1.38
N ARG A 33 -11.97 8.40 1.74
CA ARG A 33 -12.45 8.16 3.10
C ARG A 33 -12.37 6.69 3.51
N ASP A 34 -12.31 5.76 2.55
CA ASP A 34 -12.21 4.32 2.79
C ASP A 34 -10.77 3.84 3.03
N LYS A 35 -9.91 4.69 3.60
CA LYS A 35 -8.50 4.38 3.87
C LYS A 35 -8.29 3.11 4.69
N ASP A 36 -9.19 2.81 5.62
CA ASP A 36 -9.08 1.64 6.49
C ASP A 36 -9.19 0.32 5.69
N LEU A 37 -10.02 0.28 4.66
CA LEU A 37 -10.12 -0.86 3.74
C LEU A 37 -8.79 -1.12 3.01
N ILE A 38 -8.11 -0.05 2.59
CA ILE A 38 -6.82 -0.15 1.92
C ILE A 38 -5.75 -0.63 2.90
N TYR A 39 -5.71 -0.12 4.14
CA TYR A 39 -4.81 -0.64 5.16
C TYR A 39 -4.97 -2.14 5.40
N GLU A 40 -6.22 -2.64 5.45
CA GLU A 40 -6.48 -4.08 5.56
C GLU A 40 -5.93 -4.85 4.34
N HIS A 41 -6.14 -4.35 3.12
CA HIS A 41 -5.56 -4.96 1.94
C HIS A 41 -4.03 -4.97 1.95
N LEU A 42 -3.38 -3.88 2.38
CA LEU A 42 -1.92 -3.80 2.49
C LEU A 42 -1.36 -4.83 3.49
N LYS A 43 -2.03 -5.05 4.63
CA LYS A 43 -1.67 -6.12 5.58
C LYS A 43 -1.69 -7.50 4.94
N HIS A 44 -2.70 -7.79 4.13
CA HIS A 44 -2.78 -9.06 3.39
C HIS A 44 -1.70 -9.16 2.31
N ILE A 45 -1.50 -8.10 1.53
CA ILE A 45 -0.49 -8.04 0.46
C ILE A 45 0.90 -8.31 1.03
N ALA A 46 1.27 -7.69 2.15
CA ALA A 46 2.57 -7.89 2.80
C ALA A 46 2.86 -9.37 3.09
N LYS A 47 1.86 -10.12 3.59
CA LYS A 47 1.99 -11.56 3.85
C LYS A 47 2.06 -12.37 2.55
N THR A 48 1.21 -12.04 1.58
CA THR A 48 1.11 -12.72 0.30
C THR A 48 2.41 -12.60 -0.50
N ILE A 49 2.92 -11.38 -0.72
CA ILE A 49 4.12 -11.18 -1.54
C ILE A 49 5.34 -11.84 -0.91
N ARG A 50 5.45 -11.82 0.43
CA ARG A 50 6.56 -12.48 1.13
C ARG A 50 6.51 -14.00 0.93
N ARG A 51 5.33 -14.61 0.99
CA ARG A 51 5.15 -16.04 0.74
C ARG A 51 5.40 -16.42 -0.72
N GLU A 52 4.79 -15.70 -1.66
CA GLU A 52 4.89 -15.96 -3.10
C GLU A 52 6.34 -15.81 -3.61
N SER A 53 7.07 -14.81 -3.09
CA SER A 53 8.44 -14.52 -3.49
C SER A 53 9.50 -15.32 -2.73
N GLN A 54 9.11 -16.26 -1.85
CA GLN A 54 10.03 -16.98 -0.95
C GLN A 54 10.91 -16.01 -0.12
N GLY A 55 10.34 -14.89 0.30
CA GLY A 55 11.01 -13.87 1.10
C GLY A 55 11.80 -12.82 0.31
N LYS A 56 11.83 -12.87 -1.02
CA LYS A 56 12.58 -11.91 -1.86
C LYS A 56 11.91 -10.53 -1.95
N LEU A 57 10.59 -10.45 -1.76
CA LEU A 57 9.82 -9.20 -1.79
C LEU A 57 9.22 -8.90 -0.41
N VAL A 58 9.29 -7.63 -0.03
CA VAL A 58 8.75 -7.10 1.23
C VAL A 58 8.11 -5.74 0.97
N LEU A 59 6.96 -5.49 1.61
CA LEU A 59 6.28 -4.20 1.56
C LEU A 59 6.83 -3.31 2.68
N TYR A 60 7.39 -2.17 2.31
CA TYR A 60 7.87 -1.16 3.25
C TYR A 60 6.91 0.02 3.33
N MET A 61 6.93 0.69 4.48
CA MET A 61 6.26 1.96 4.73
C MET A 61 7.33 2.97 5.17
N LEU A 62 7.27 4.18 4.62
CA LEU A 62 8.04 5.29 5.15
C LEU A 62 7.37 5.73 6.47
N PRO A 63 8.11 5.77 7.59
CA PRO A 63 7.51 6.13 8.86
C PRO A 63 7.03 7.59 8.81
N PRO A 64 5.84 7.89 9.39
CA PRO A 64 5.34 9.25 9.40
C PRO A 64 6.27 10.14 10.24
N LYS A 65 6.43 11.40 9.81
CA LYS A 65 7.26 12.38 10.50
C LYS A 65 6.42 13.58 10.93
N CYS A 66 6.58 14.00 12.18
CA CYS A 66 5.92 15.20 12.68
C CYS A 66 6.38 16.42 11.88
N ARG A 67 5.44 17.16 11.29
CA ARG A 67 5.75 18.36 10.51
C ARG A 67 6.27 19.52 11.36
N ASN A 68 5.95 19.54 12.65
CA ASN A 68 6.35 20.61 13.56
C ASN A 68 7.81 20.46 14.03
N CYS A 69 8.20 19.27 14.52
CA CYS A 69 9.51 19.06 15.16
C CYS A 69 10.37 17.97 14.49
N GLY A 70 9.83 17.24 13.52
CA GLY A 70 10.58 16.19 12.83
C GLY A 70 10.73 14.88 13.59
N TYR A 71 10.05 14.71 14.73
CA TYR A 71 9.98 13.44 15.44
C TYR A 71 9.34 12.35 14.57
N ILE A 72 9.89 11.14 14.61
CA ILE A 72 9.43 9.94 13.87
C ILE A 72 8.90 8.94 14.89
#